data_AF-A0A359EUM8-F1
#
_entry.id   AF-A0A359EUM8-F1
#
_cell.length_a   1.000
_cell.length_b   1.000
_cell.length_c   1.000
_cell.angle_alpha   90.00
_cell.angle_beta   90.00
_cell.angle_gamma   90.00
#
_symmetry.space_group_name_H-M   'P 1'
#
loop_
_entity.id
_entity.type
_entity.pdbx_description
1 polymer ?
#
loop_
_entity_poly.entity_id
_entity_poly.type
_entity_poly.pdbx_seq_one_letter_code
_entity_poly.pdbx_strand_id
1 'polypeptide(L)'
;DIPDLLEFANAQYLELRYYDNFLNHAIDKTYDVIEDKENLKNIDIFRNMRDELLETMADVSSLTSNITNALLVTEDIFYARVYTRYMKLLKASVWQENIERKMQVLQRCYNMLNETVTSHHMEQMRKYNITLLAVIALILLGIAIFK
;
A
#
# COMPACT_ATOMS: atom_id res chain seq x y z
N ASP A 1 2.43 -37.06 -0.21
CA ASP A 1 1.20 -37.80 0.15
C ASP A 1 0.08 -36.87 0.59
N ILE A 2 -1.14 -37.41 0.78
CA ILE A 2 -2.33 -36.63 1.21
C ILE A 2 -2.08 -35.83 2.51
N PRO A 3 -1.41 -36.35 3.56
CA PRO A 3 -1.11 -35.57 4.75
C PRO A 3 -0.29 -34.31 4.46
N ASP A 4 0.74 -34.41 3.63
CA ASP A 4 1.59 -33.26 3.25
C ASP A 4 0.77 -32.19 2.52
N LEU A 5 -0.16 -32.62 1.66
CA LEU A 5 -1.06 -31.70 0.96
C LEU A 5 -1.97 -30.94 1.94
N LEU A 6 -2.48 -31.62 2.98
CA LEU A 6 -3.31 -30.99 4.00
C LEU A 6 -2.51 -30.08 4.92
N GLU A 7 -1.27 -30.44 5.24
CA GLU A 7 -0.34 -29.59 5.99
C GLU A 7 -0.01 -28.32 5.22
N PHE A 8 0.36 -28.44 3.94
CA PHE A 8 0.61 -27.32 3.05
C PHE A 8 -0.60 -26.40 2.93
N ALA A 9 -1.80 -26.97 2.80
CA ALA A 9 -3.04 -26.23 2.77
C ALA A 9 -3.28 -25.47 4.09
N ASN A 10 -3.03 -26.11 5.23
CA ASN A 10 -3.16 -25.46 6.53
C ASN A 10 -2.16 -24.30 6.72
N ALA A 11 -0.93 -24.46 6.22
CA ALA A 11 0.08 -23.40 6.21
C ALA A 11 -0.38 -22.18 5.41
N GLN A 12 -0.88 -22.38 4.18
CA GLN A 12 -1.41 -21.29 3.36
C GLN A 12 -2.62 -20.60 4.01
N TYR A 13 -3.49 -21.36 4.67
CA TYR A 13 -4.60 -20.77 5.42
C TYR A 13 -4.12 -19.92 6.60
N LEU A 14 -3.09 -20.37 7.32
CA LEU A 14 -2.49 -19.61 8.40
C LEU A 14 -1.84 -18.32 7.87
N GLU A 15 -1.17 -18.38 6.73
CA GLU A 15 -0.62 -17.20 6.05
C GLU A 15 -1.72 -16.19 5.72
N LEU A 16 -2.84 -16.61 5.12
CA LEU A 16 -3.98 -15.69 4.87
C LEU A 16 -4.43 -14.97 6.14
N ARG A 17 -4.53 -15.69 7.27
CA ARG A 17 -4.92 -15.07 8.55
C ARG A 17 -3.85 -14.12 9.09
N TYR A 18 -2.58 -14.47 8.92
CA TYR A 18 -1.47 -13.61 9.29
C TYR A 18 -1.53 -12.28 8.53
N TYR A 19 -1.66 -12.34 7.20
CA TYR A 19 -1.69 -11.14 6.37
C TYR A 19 -2.97 -10.31 6.54
N ASP A 20 -4.10 -10.95 6.82
CA ASP A 20 -5.31 -10.22 7.21
C ASP A 20 -5.10 -9.33 8.45
N ASN A 21 -4.39 -9.86 9.46
CA ASN A 21 -4.03 -9.11 10.66
C ASN A 21 -2.93 -8.08 10.40
N PHE A 22 -1.95 -8.42 9.59
CA PHE A 22 -0.89 -7.50 9.19
C PHE A 22 -1.46 -6.27 8.48
N LEU A 23 -2.39 -6.47 7.54
CA LEU A 23 -3.09 -5.38 6.87
C LEU A 23 -3.96 -4.54 7.81
N ASN A 24 -4.61 -5.16 8.81
CA ASN A 24 -5.32 -4.39 9.84
C ASN A 24 -4.36 -3.44 10.56
N HIS A 25 -3.20 -3.94 10.98
CA HIS A 25 -2.22 -3.11 11.68
C HIS A 25 -1.67 -1.99 10.80
N ALA A 26 -1.43 -2.26 9.51
CA ALA A 26 -1.03 -1.23 8.55
C ALA A 26 -2.11 -0.15 8.39
N ILE A 27 -3.39 -0.54 8.34
CA ILE A 27 -4.53 0.39 8.29
C ILE A 27 -4.56 1.26 9.55
N ASP A 28 -4.50 0.64 10.73
CA ASP A 28 -4.55 1.36 12.02
C ASP A 28 -3.38 2.36 12.13
N LYS A 29 -2.16 1.92 11.81
CA LYS A 29 -0.97 2.79 11.78
C LYS A 29 -1.14 3.97 10.82
N THR A 30 -1.76 3.74 9.66
CA THR A 30 -2.04 4.82 8.71
C THR A 30 -2.99 5.85 9.31
N TYR A 31 -4.04 5.40 10.00
CA TYR A 31 -4.99 6.28 10.66
C TYR A 31 -4.33 7.13 11.75
N ASP A 32 -3.47 6.54 12.58
CA ASP A 32 -2.72 7.26 13.62
C ASP A 32 -1.88 8.40 13.01
N VAL A 33 -1.23 8.15 11.87
CA VAL A 33 -0.43 9.16 11.15
C VAL A 33 -1.30 10.30 10.62
N ILE A 34 -2.50 9.99 10.12
CA ILE A 34 -3.42 10.98 9.54
C ILE A 34 -4.10 11.83 10.62
N GLU A 35 -4.46 11.24 11.76
CA GLU A 35 -5.20 11.91 12.84
C GLU A 35 -4.32 12.89 13.63
N ASP A 36 -3.03 12.58 13.77
CA ASP A 36 -2.10 13.43 14.51
C ASP A 36 -1.78 14.73 13.78
N LYS A 37 -2.21 15.85 14.40
CA LYS A 37 -2.00 17.20 13.89
C LYS A 37 -0.54 17.64 13.88
N GLU A 38 0.32 17.05 14.71
CA GLU A 38 1.75 17.32 14.67
C GLU A 38 2.38 16.71 13.43
N ASN A 39 1.95 15.51 13.03
CA ASN A 39 2.41 14.84 11.82
C ASN A 39 2.09 15.64 10.56
N LEU A 40 0.94 16.33 10.51
CA LEU A 40 0.54 17.19 9.37
C LEU A 40 1.57 18.26 9.00
N LYS A 41 2.47 18.63 9.92
CA LYS A 41 3.52 19.62 9.67
C LYS A 41 4.78 19.01 9.05
N ASN A 42 4.95 17.69 9.10
CA ASN A 42 6.14 16.99 8.65
C ASN A 42 5.85 16.10 7.44
N ILE A 43 6.17 16.62 6.25
CA ILE A 43 5.94 15.92 4.98
C ILE A 43 6.72 14.60 4.85
N ASP A 44 7.82 14.44 5.57
CA ASP A 44 8.63 13.23 5.52
C ASP A 44 7.92 12.04 6.20
N ILE A 45 7.07 12.30 7.20
CA ILE A 45 6.24 11.26 7.83
C ILE A 45 5.23 10.71 6.81
N PHE A 46 4.57 11.60 6.05
CA PHE A 46 3.65 11.22 4.99
C PHE A 46 4.33 10.44 3.87
N ARG A 47 5.56 10.82 3.51
CA ARG A 47 6.37 10.10 2.52
C ARG A 47 6.73 8.70 2.99
N ASN A 48 7.25 8.57 4.21
CA ASN A 48 7.63 7.28 4.78
C ASN A 48 6.42 6.35 4.90
N MET A 49 5.28 6.86 5.39
CA MET A 49 4.04 6.08 5.48
C MET A 49 3.56 5.62 4.11
N ARG A 50 3.61 6.49 3.09
CA ARG A 50 3.27 6.12 1.71
C ARG A 50 4.15 4.99 1.18
N ASP A 51 5.46 5.06 1.42
CA ASP A 51 6.42 4.06 0.94
C ASP A 51 6.22 2.71 1.65
N GLU A 52 5.97 2.73 2.96
CA GLU A 52 5.63 1.54 3.75
C GLU A 52 4.32 0.88 3.28
N LEU A 53 3.32 1.67 2.91
CA LEU A 53 2.08 1.15 2.33
C LEU A 53 2.34 0.45 0.99
N LEU A 54 3.20 1.02 0.14
CA LEU A 54 3.53 0.43 -1.15
C LEU A 54 4.24 -0.93 -0.98
N GLU A 55 5.19 -1.01 -0.05
CA GLU A 55 5.90 -2.24 0.30
C GLU A 55 4.93 -3.30 0.83
N THR A 56 4.10 -2.93 1.82
CA THR A 56 3.07 -3.80 2.39
C THR A 56 2.14 -4.38 1.33
N MET A 57 1.66 -3.53 0.41
CA MET A 57 0.78 -3.96 -0.68
C MET A 57 1.48 -4.90 -1.66
N ALA A 58 2.76 -4.64 -1.98
CA ALA A 58 3.54 -5.50 -2.86
C ALA A 58 3.73 -6.92 -2.27
N ASP A 59 4.06 -7.01 -0.98
CA ASP A 59 4.26 -8.27 -0.27
C ASP A 59 2.98 -9.12 -0.25
N VAL A 60 1.85 -8.50 0.13
CA VAL A 60 0.55 -9.19 0.18
C VAL A 60 0.09 -9.62 -1.22
N SER A 61 0.33 -8.80 -2.24
CA SER A 61 0.00 -9.13 -3.62
C SER A 61 0.79 -10.35 -4.10
N SER A 62 2.09 -10.42 -3.80
CA SER A 62 2.93 -11.57 -4.15
C SER A 62 2.42 -12.86 -3.51
N LEU A 63 2.12 -12.81 -2.20
CA LEU A 63 1.53 -13.94 -1.48
C LEU A 63 0.22 -14.41 -2.09
N THR A 64 -0.73 -13.49 -2.31
CA THR A 64 -2.07 -13.85 -2.80
C THR A 64 -1.99 -14.50 -4.19
N SER A 65 -1.03 -14.06 -5.01
CA SER A 65 -0.71 -14.69 -6.28
C SER A 65 -0.16 -16.11 -6.09
N ASN A 66 0.80 -16.30 -5.18
CA ASN A 66 1.38 -17.61 -4.88
C ASN A 66 0.32 -18.63 -4.42
N ILE A 67 -0.59 -18.22 -3.53
CA ILE A 67 -1.68 -19.08 -3.04
C ILE A 67 -2.62 -19.51 -4.17
N THR A 68 -2.91 -18.60 -5.09
CA THR A 68 -3.77 -18.88 -6.26
C THR A 68 -3.09 -19.85 -7.24
N ASN A 69 -1.76 -19.77 -7.36
CA ASN A 69 -0.97 -20.56 -8.30
C ASN A 69 -0.53 -21.93 -7.76
N ALA A 70 -0.45 -22.10 -6.44
CA ALA A 70 0.16 -23.25 -5.77
C ALA A 70 -0.35 -24.63 -6.23
N LEU A 71 -1.60 -24.73 -6.69
CA LEU A 71 -2.17 -25.98 -7.20
C LEU A 71 -2.60 -25.96 -8.66
N LEU A 72 -2.47 -24.82 -9.34
CA LEU A 72 -2.65 -24.77 -10.79
C LEU A 72 -1.52 -25.49 -11.53
N VAL A 73 -0.37 -25.67 -10.87
CA VAL A 73 0.84 -26.28 -11.43
C VAL A 73 0.90 -27.80 -11.25
N THR A 74 0.00 -28.41 -10.46
CA THR A 74 0.03 -29.86 -10.22
C THR A 74 -0.72 -30.63 -11.30
N GLU A 75 -0.07 -31.61 -11.93
CA GLU A 75 -0.64 -32.47 -12.99
C GLU A 75 -1.75 -33.44 -12.48
N ASP A 76 -1.90 -33.59 -11.16
CA ASP A 76 -2.85 -34.53 -10.56
C ASP A 76 -4.18 -33.86 -10.14
N ILE A 77 -5.24 -34.21 -10.88
CA ILE A 77 -6.62 -33.76 -10.66
C ILE A 77 -7.15 -34.17 -9.28
N PHE A 78 -6.70 -35.30 -8.72
CA PHE A 78 -7.15 -35.77 -7.41
C PHE A 78 -6.67 -34.84 -6.29
N TYR A 79 -5.38 -34.48 -6.28
CA TYR A 79 -4.83 -33.56 -5.28
C TYR A 79 -5.43 -32.16 -5.40
N ALA A 80 -5.62 -31.65 -6.62
CA ALA A 80 -6.35 -30.41 -6.86
C ALA A 80 -7.75 -30.40 -6.21
N ARG A 81 -8.47 -31.51 -6.33
CA ARG A 81 -9.82 -31.63 -5.77
C ARG A 81 -9.85 -31.73 -4.25
N VAL A 82 -8.91 -32.48 -3.66
CA VAL A 82 -8.79 -32.60 -2.19
C VAL A 82 -8.43 -31.26 -1.59
N TYR A 83 -7.40 -30.58 -2.11
CA TYR A 83 -6.99 -29.26 -1.68
C TYR A 83 -8.12 -28.23 -1.76
N THR A 84 -8.78 -28.13 -2.92
CA THR A 84 -9.85 -27.14 -3.14
C THR A 84 -11.01 -27.36 -2.15
N ARG A 85 -11.38 -28.62 -1.88
CA ARG A 85 -12.40 -28.94 -0.88
C ARG A 85 -11.96 -28.55 0.53
N TYR A 86 -10.72 -28.85 0.89
CA TYR A 86 -10.17 -28.52 2.21
C TYR A 86 -10.08 -27.00 2.43
N MET A 87 -9.58 -26.24 1.45
CA MET A 87 -9.59 -24.78 1.46
C MET A 87 -10.99 -24.18 1.61
N LYS A 88 -11.98 -24.78 0.95
CA LYS A 88 -13.38 -24.37 1.08
C LYS A 88 -13.93 -24.60 2.49
N LEU A 89 -13.55 -25.71 3.13
CA LEU A 89 -13.92 -26.00 4.53
C LEU A 89 -13.31 -24.98 5.50
N LEU A 90 -12.05 -24.59 5.27
CA LEU A 90 -11.35 -23.55 6.04
C LEU A 90 -11.87 -22.13 5.77
N LYS A 91 -12.78 -21.96 4.78
CA LYS A 91 -13.30 -20.67 4.32
C LYS A 91 -12.18 -19.73 3.86
N ALA A 92 -11.11 -20.27 3.25
CA ALA A 92 -9.98 -19.49 2.77
C ALA A 92 -10.39 -18.35 1.82
N SER A 93 -11.41 -18.57 0.99
CA SER A 93 -11.95 -17.54 0.09
C SER A 93 -12.50 -16.31 0.81
N VAL A 94 -13.06 -16.47 2.02
CA VAL A 94 -13.57 -15.34 2.83
C VAL A 94 -12.41 -14.48 3.32
N TRP A 95 -11.29 -15.12 3.70
CA TRP A 95 -10.08 -14.42 4.10
C TRP A 95 -9.44 -13.69 2.92
N GLN A 96 -9.36 -14.33 1.75
CA GLN A 96 -8.88 -13.68 0.53
C GLN A 96 -9.71 -12.45 0.17
N GLU A 97 -11.04 -12.56 0.22
CA GLU A 97 -11.93 -11.42 -0.05
C GLU A 97 -11.74 -10.28 0.97
N ASN A 98 -11.54 -10.60 2.25
CA ASN A 98 -11.26 -9.59 3.27
C ASN A 98 -9.90 -8.89 3.05
N ILE A 99 -8.87 -9.66 2.69
CA ILE A 99 -7.56 -9.13 2.29
C ILE A 99 -7.72 -8.18 1.10
N GLU A 100 -8.45 -8.57 0.06
CA GLU A 100 -8.66 -7.74 -1.13
C GLU A 100 -9.37 -6.42 -0.78
N ARG A 101 -10.41 -6.46 0.06
CA ARG A 101 -11.09 -5.25 0.54
C ARG A 101 -10.14 -4.33 1.32
N LYS A 102 -9.27 -4.88 2.18
CA LYS A 102 -8.26 -4.11 2.92
C LYS A 102 -7.20 -3.53 2.02
N MET A 103 -6.74 -4.27 1.01
CA MET A 103 -5.85 -3.77 -0.03
C MET A 103 -6.44 -2.56 -0.76
N GLN A 104 -7.74 -2.58 -1.05
CA GLN A 104 -8.43 -1.41 -1.62
C GLN A 104 -8.48 -0.21 -0.66
N VAL A 105 -8.61 -0.45 0.65
CA VAL A 105 -8.53 0.62 1.68
C VAL A 105 -7.13 1.23 1.68
N LEU A 106 -6.09 0.40 1.76
CA LEU A 106 -4.71 0.86 1.74
C LEU A 106 -4.35 1.60 0.45
N GLN A 107 -4.87 1.17 -0.70
CA GLN A 107 -4.68 1.89 -1.96
C GLN A 107 -5.28 3.31 -1.91
N ARG A 108 -6.46 3.47 -1.30
CA ARG A 108 -7.06 4.80 -1.11
C ARG A 108 -6.23 5.66 -0.17
N CYS A 109 -5.74 5.09 0.93
CA CYS A 109 -4.83 5.77 1.85
C CYS A 109 -3.54 6.21 1.14
N TYR A 110 -2.90 5.30 0.39
CA TYR A 110 -1.72 5.59 -0.42
C TYR A 110 -1.97 6.76 -1.37
N ASN A 111 -3.09 6.76 -2.10
CA ASN A 111 -3.42 7.84 -3.04
C ASN A 111 -3.55 9.18 -2.31
N MET A 112 -4.24 9.21 -1.16
CA MET A 112 -4.39 10.41 -0.35
C MET A 112 -3.04 10.94 0.18
N LEU A 113 -2.19 10.06 0.70
CA LEU A 113 -0.84 10.43 1.15
C LEU A 113 0.01 10.94 -0.02
N ASN A 114 -0.07 10.27 -1.17
CA ASN A 114 0.66 10.67 -2.37
C ASN A 114 0.21 12.03 -2.93
N GLU A 115 -1.09 12.31 -2.91
CA GLU A 115 -1.64 13.62 -3.24
C GLU A 115 -1.09 14.69 -2.30
N THR A 116 -1.11 14.44 -0.99
CA THR A 116 -0.57 15.36 0.03
C THR A 116 0.91 15.67 -0.20
N VAL A 117 1.72 14.63 -0.46
CA VAL A 117 3.15 14.78 -0.76
C VAL A 117 3.38 15.55 -2.05
N THR A 118 2.63 15.24 -3.11
CA THR A 118 2.77 15.88 -4.42
C THR A 118 2.31 17.35 -4.38
N SER A 119 1.19 17.64 -3.73
CA SER A 119 0.69 19.00 -3.54
C SER A 119 1.68 19.88 -2.78
N HIS A 120 2.36 19.32 -1.76
CA HIS A 120 3.40 20.04 -1.05
C HIS A 120 4.57 20.45 -1.96
N HIS A 121 5.07 19.51 -2.78
CA HIS A 121 6.11 19.80 -3.78
C HIS A 121 5.66 20.87 -4.79
N MET A 122 4.43 20.78 -5.27
CA MET A 122 3.86 21.76 -6.21
C MET A 122 3.75 23.15 -5.58
N GLU A 123 3.37 23.26 -4.31
CA GLU A 123 3.31 24.54 -3.60
C GLU A 123 4.72 25.14 -3.41
N GLN A 124 5.71 24.32 -3.07
CA GLN A 124 7.11 24.75 -2.97
C GLN A 124 7.63 25.27 -4.32
N MET A 125 7.39 24.53 -5.40
CA MET A 125 7.76 24.95 -6.77
C MET A 125 7.08 26.27 -7.14
N ARG A 126 5.80 26.46 -6.78
CA ARG A 126 5.09 27.72 -7.00
C ARG A 126 5.73 28.88 -6.23
N LYS A 127 6.08 28.68 -4.96
CA LYS A 127 6.75 29.70 -4.13
C LYS A 127 8.10 30.11 -4.73
N TYR A 128 8.89 29.15 -5.20
CA TYR A 128 10.16 29.43 -5.88
C TYR A 128 9.95 30.30 -7.13
N ASN A 129 9.01 29.92 -7.99
CA ASN A 129 8.73 30.65 -9.24
C ASN A 129 8.25 32.08 -8.97
N ILE A 130 7.36 32.28 -7.98
CA ILE A 130 6.89 33.62 -7.58
C ILE A 130 8.06 34.47 -7.04
N THR A 131 8.91 33.88 -6.21
CA THR A 131 10.07 34.57 -5.63
C THR A 131 11.07 34.98 -6.72
N LEU A 132 11.36 34.09 -7.66
CA LEU A 132 12.21 34.37 -8.81
C LEU A 132 11.67 35.53 -9.66
N LEU A 133 10.37 35.52 -9.96
CA LEU A 133 9.70 36.60 -10.69
C LEU A 133 9.80 37.95 -9.96
N ALA A 134 9.60 37.95 -8.64
CA ALA A 134 9.71 39.15 -7.82
C ALA A 134 11.14 39.73 -7.84
N VAL A 135 12.17 38.87 -7.75
CA VAL A 135 13.57 39.28 -7.83
C VAL A 135 13.90 39.88 -9.20
N ILE A 136 13.46 39.23 -10.29
CA ILE A 136 13.66 39.74 -11.65
C ILE A 136 12.99 41.12 -11.82
N ALA A 137 11.75 41.26 -11.35
CA ALA A 137 11.03 42.53 -11.42
C ALA A 137 11.75 43.65 -10.65
N LEU A 138 12.25 43.37 -9.44
CA LEU A 138 13.02 44.34 -8.65
C LEU A 138 14.32 44.77 -9.35
N ILE A 139 15.04 43.83 -9.97
CA ILE A 139 16.26 44.14 -10.73
C ILE A 139 15.95 45.06 -11.91
N LEU A 140 14.91 44.74 -12.70
CA LEU A 140 14.49 45.57 -13.83
C LEU A 140 14.08 46.98 -13.39
N LEU A 141 13.37 47.09 -12.28
CA LEU A 141 12.94 48.38 -11.70
C LEU A 141 14.16 49.20 -11.25
N GLY A 142 15.14 48.56 -10.62
CA GLY A 142 16.41 49.20 -10.26
C GLY A 142 17.19 49.72 -11.47
N ILE A 143 17.27 48.94 -12.55
CA ILE A 143 17.88 49.37 -13.82
C ILE A 143 17.13 50.56 -14.42
N ALA A 144 15.79 50.54 -14.39
CA ALA A 144 14.96 51.62 -14.92
C ALA A 144 15.07 52.93 -14.12
N ILE A 145 15.30 52.86 -12.80
CA ILE A 145 15.49 54.05 -11.95
C ILE A 145 16.88 54.66 -12.15
N PHE A 146 17.90 53.82 -12.39
CA PHE A 146 19.29 54.28 -12.56
C PHE A 146 19.64 54.74 -13.99
N LYS A 147 18.74 54.51 -14.97
CA LYS A 147 18.88 54.93 -16.36
C LYS A 147 18.13 56.23 -16.61
#